data_AF-A0ABC8AK03-F1
#
_entry.id   AF-A0ABC8AK03-F1
#
_cell.length_a   1.000
_cell.length_b   1.000
_cell.length_c   1.000
_cell.angle_alpha   90.00
_cell.angle_beta   90.00
_cell.angle_gamma   90.00
#
_symmetry.space_group_name_H-M   'P 1'
#
loop_
_entity.id
_entity.type
_entity.pdbx_description
1 polymer ?
#
loop_
_entity_poly.entity_id
_entity_poly.type
_entity_poly.pdbx_seq_one_letter_code
_entity_poly.pdbx_strand_id
1 'polypeptide(L)'
;MRSYQVAAETITALVTATVAGLALALPIDFGWTSQTSALQLDLLAYSLPRAIAAGVLVAMIAPVLLTTLGSTKAAWGTTVGGLLVLLANHGLGHATDPHSSLSTMNFIDSLAGGLVLGALGAAVLHHRLPAFAWTLGILISLLLGSVNPVPRVGGSIDETTAGHWHATDIPPVWMILLALALAAFGFLTYRNRPVAQRLSIELPLAPILAGVVLVLVTLASAEWLARHGDTLAGIGLAVVTAVGTALIAAMLLPGRDGEIVLLAVGLSAVAAATVAAELPAWSIPLLVAVTAFGMWTGSRYGAPRACLVAAIVLGVSTALTSDTELAWLIVGGAAIVSWLVGFGLASARPRYVPSRVLGTMVIFVPSAVLGMRDYVARGHYALQSPDHSAVCTVTSGSTETPAWTAVLVAAGCLAGLLALRRSRPLPAATEAATDSNAATAD
;
A
#
# COMPACT_ATOMS: atom_id res chain seq x y z
N MET A 1 32.19 -3.70 13.48
CA MET A 1 31.87 -3.72 12.03
C MET A 1 30.43 -4.14 11.71
N ARG A 2 29.81 -5.06 12.46
CA ARG A 2 28.44 -5.56 12.19
C ARG A 2 27.32 -4.52 12.35
N SER A 3 27.45 -3.56 13.28
CA SER A 3 26.43 -2.53 13.55
C SER A 3 26.30 -1.49 12.42
N TYR A 4 27.43 -0.96 11.91
CA TYR A 4 27.43 0.03 10.83
C TYR A 4 26.84 -0.52 9.53
N GLN A 5 27.08 -1.79 9.21
CA GLN A 5 26.48 -2.44 8.04
C GLN A 5 24.96 -2.56 8.18
N VAL A 6 24.48 -2.98 9.35
CA VAL A 6 23.02 -3.07 9.60
C VAL A 6 22.38 -1.69 9.55
N ALA A 7 23.03 -0.65 10.09
CA ALA A 7 22.55 0.72 10.01
C ALA A 7 22.47 1.22 8.56
N ALA A 8 23.53 1.04 7.77
CA ALA A 8 23.56 1.42 6.36
C ALA A 8 22.47 0.68 5.55
N GLU A 9 22.35 -0.63 5.72
CA GLU A 9 21.31 -1.45 5.07
C GLU A 9 19.89 -1.01 5.47
N THR A 10 19.69 -0.63 6.73
CA THR A 10 18.41 -0.11 7.25
C THR A 10 18.08 1.25 6.63
N ILE A 11 19.05 2.17 6.55
CA ILE A 11 18.87 3.49 5.92
C ILE A 11 18.59 3.34 4.43
N THR A 12 19.35 2.50 3.72
CA THR A 12 19.10 2.18 2.31
C THR A 12 17.68 1.62 2.13
N ALA A 13 17.27 0.66 2.97
CA ALA A 13 15.93 0.08 2.90
C ALA A 13 14.83 1.14 3.10
N LEU A 14 15.00 2.04 4.08
CA LEU A 14 14.05 3.11 4.37
C LEU A 14 13.91 4.08 3.20
N VAL A 15 15.03 4.65 2.75
CA VAL A 15 15.07 5.70 1.73
C VAL A 15 14.60 5.14 0.39
N THR A 16 15.15 3.99 -0.03
CA THR A 16 14.80 3.39 -1.33
C THR A 16 13.35 2.92 -1.35
N ALA A 17 12.81 2.34 -0.27
CA ALA A 17 11.40 1.98 -0.21
C ALA A 17 10.48 3.20 -0.22
N THR A 18 10.89 4.31 0.41
CA THR A 18 10.12 5.57 0.37
C THR A 18 10.06 6.11 -1.06
N VAL A 19 11.19 6.19 -1.77
CA VAL A 19 11.24 6.67 -3.16
C VAL A 19 10.42 5.78 -4.09
N ALA A 20 10.62 4.48 -3.99
CA ALA A 20 9.91 3.52 -4.83
C ALA A 20 8.40 3.48 -4.54
N GLY A 21 8.02 3.63 -3.27
CA GLY A 21 6.62 3.77 -2.87
C GLY A 21 5.99 5.07 -3.34
N LEU A 22 6.74 6.18 -3.37
CA LEU A 22 6.26 7.46 -3.93
C LEU A 22 6.01 7.33 -5.43
N ALA A 23 6.97 6.76 -6.17
CA ALA A 23 6.81 6.49 -7.61
C ALA A 23 5.64 5.53 -7.89
N LEU A 24 5.36 4.58 -6.99
CA LEU A 24 4.24 3.66 -7.10
C LEU A 24 2.89 4.31 -6.73
N ALA A 25 2.80 5.14 -5.69
CA ALA A 25 1.53 5.70 -5.20
C ALA A 25 1.12 7.01 -5.86
N LEU A 26 2.09 7.82 -6.27
CA LEU A 26 1.89 9.20 -6.72
C LEU A 26 2.59 9.41 -8.05
N PRO A 27 2.16 8.74 -9.12
CA PRO A 27 2.80 8.95 -10.40
C PRO A 27 2.49 10.34 -11.00
N ILE A 28 1.88 11.30 -10.28
CA ILE A 28 1.47 12.59 -10.86
C ILE A 28 2.47 13.70 -10.54
N ASP A 29 3.03 14.28 -11.60
CA ASP A 29 3.57 15.63 -11.63
C ASP A 29 2.42 16.66 -11.75
N PHE A 30 2.05 17.31 -10.65
CA PHE A 30 1.01 18.34 -10.65
C PHE A 30 1.47 19.64 -11.35
N GLY A 31 2.77 19.82 -11.59
CA GLY A 31 3.30 20.96 -12.33
C GLY A 31 2.77 20.99 -13.75
N TRP A 32 2.61 19.82 -14.36
CA TRP A 32 2.02 19.65 -15.69
C TRP A 32 0.51 19.88 -15.73
N THR A 33 -0.22 19.61 -14.64
CA THR A 33 -1.69 19.70 -14.64
C THR A 33 -2.23 21.13 -14.76
N SER A 34 -1.40 22.13 -14.50
CA SER A 34 -1.76 23.54 -14.66
C SER A 34 -1.95 23.96 -16.13
N GLN A 35 -1.45 23.17 -17.09
CA GLN A 35 -1.57 23.44 -18.54
C GLN A 35 -2.24 22.30 -19.33
N THR A 36 -2.78 21.26 -18.67
CA THR A 36 -3.38 20.12 -19.37
C THR A 36 -4.87 20.31 -19.64
N SER A 37 -5.35 19.76 -20.76
CA SER A 37 -6.77 19.80 -21.11
C SER A 37 -7.61 18.93 -20.16
N ALA A 38 -8.89 19.28 -19.95
CA ALA A 38 -9.82 18.51 -19.12
C ALA A 38 -9.93 17.03 -19.57
N LEU A 39 -9.75 16.75 -20.86
CA LEU A 39 -9.69 15.40 -21.42
C LEU A 39 -8.49 14.58 -20.89
N GLN A 40 -7.32 15.21 -20.74
CA GLN A 40 -6.14 14.55 -20.20
C GLN A 40 -6.27 14.28 -18.70
N LEU A 41 -6.93 15.16 -17.95
CA LEU A 41 -7.23 14.94 -16.52
C LEU A 41 -8.20 13.76 -16.33
N ASP A 42 -9.20 13.62 -17.20
CA ASP A 42 -10.13 12.47 -17.15
C ASP A 42 -9.42 11.16 -17.53
N LEU A 43 -8.57 11.17 -18.58
CA LEU A 43 -7.74 10.01 -18.94
C LEU A 43 -6.74 9.62 -17.82
N LEU A 44 -6.23 10.59 -17.06
CA LEU A 44 -5.38 10.34 -15.89
C LEU A 44 -6.15 9.67 -14.75
N ALA A 45 -7.38 10.12 -14.47
CA ALA A 45 -8.22 9.54 -13.41
C ALA A 45 -8.53 8.05 -13.66
N TYR A 46 -8.68 7.64 -14.92
CA TYR A 46 -8.91 6.23 -15.29
C TYR A 46 -7.63 5.40 -15.42
N SER A 47 -6.51 5.98 -15.84
CA SER A 47 -5.26 5.22 -16.08
C SER A 47 -4.44 4.98 -14.81
N LEU A 48 -4.52 5.87 -13.82
CA LEU A 48 -3.70 5.81 -12.62
C LEU A 48 -3.96 4.58 -11.73
N PRO A 49 -5.21 4.22 -11.38
CA PRO A 49 -5.48 3.00 -10.61
C PRO A 49 -4.91 1.74 -11.29
N ARG A 50 -4.92 1.70 -12.63
CA ARG A 50 -4.39 0.59 -13.43
C ARG A 50 -2.86 0.57 -13.43
N ALA A 51 -2.21 1.73 -13.52
CA ALA A 51 -0.75 1.85 -13.40
C ALA A 51 -0.26 1.36 -12.03
N ILE A 52 -0.90 1.82 -10.94
CA ILE A 52 -0.59 1.37 -9.58
C ILE A 52 -0.78 -0.15 -9.46
N ALA A 53 -1.90 -0.68 -9.94
CA ALA A 53 -2.16 -2.12 -9.92
C ALA A 53 -1.09 -2.91 -10.68
N ALA A 54 -0.66 -2.46 -11.86
CA ALA A 54 0.43 -3.07 -12.62
C ALA A 54 1.76 -3.04 -11.85
N GLY A 55 2.11 -1.90 -11.24
CA GLY A 55 3.28 -1.77 -10.38
C GLY A 55 3.24 -2.71 -9.18
N VAL A 56 2.09 -2.82 -8.51
CA VAL A 56 1.88 -3.76 -7.40
C VAL A 56 2.05 -5.22 -7.85
N LEU A 57 1.54 -5.61 -9.02
CA LEU A 57 1.75 -6.94 -9.56
C LEU A 57 3.23 -7.23 -9.79
N VAL A 58 3.98 -6.27 -10.35
CA VAL A 58 5.44 -6.38 -10.50
C VAL A 58 6.11 -6.52 -9.14
N ALA A 59 5.69 -5.75 -8.14
CA ALA A 59 6.22 -5.82 -6.78
C ALA A 59 5.96 -7.17 -6.10
N MET A 60 4.88 -7.87 -6.46
CA MET A 60 4.55 -9.21 -5.95
C MET A 60 5.32 -10.32 -6.69
N ILE A 61 5.54 -10.17 -8.00
CA ILE A 61 6.21 -11.17 -8.85
C ILE A 61 7.74 -11.12 -8.66
N ALA A 62 8.32 -9.92 -8.67
CA ALA A 62 9.77 -9.72 -8.56
C ALA A 62 10.43 -10.45 -7.38
N PRO A 63 9.94 -10.35 -6.12
CA PRO A 63 10.57 -11.03 -5.00
C PRO A 63 10.50 -12.56 -5.11
N VAL A 64 9.45 -13.10 -5.73
CA VAL A 64 9.35 -14.54 -5.97
C VAL A 64 10.46 -14.99 -6.93
N LEU A 65 10.59 -14.32 -8.09
CA LEU A 65 11.62 -14.66 -9.08
C LEU A 65 13.05 -14.49 -8.51
N LEU A 66 13.28 -13.44 -7.72
CA LEU A 66 14.59 -13.18 -7.14
C LEU A 66 14.95 -14.16 -6.03
N THR A 67 13.98 -14.57 -5.21
CA THR A 67 14.19 -15.58 -4.17
C THR A 67 14.39 -16.97 -4.78
N THR A 68 13.74 -17.30 -5.90
CA THR A 68 13.99 -18.57 -6.63
C THR A 68 15.37 -18.60 -7.27
N LEU A 69 15.87 -17.47 -7.78
CA LEU A 69 17.25 -17.37 -8.29
C LEU A 69 18.29 -17.54 -7.17
N GLY A 70 17.91 -17.30 -5.91
CA GLY A 70 18.79 -17.49 -4.76
C GLY A 70 20.05 -16.63 -4.80
N SER A 71 19.98 -15.46 -5.45
CA SER A 71 21.11 -14.54 -5.63
C SER A 71 20.79 -13.15 -5.09
N THR A 72 21.42 -12.79 -3.97
CA THR A 72 21.39 -11.43 -3.39
C THR A 72 21.90 -10.37 -4.39
N LYS A 73 22.81 -10.75 -5.29
CA LYS A 73 23.31 -9.88 -6.37
C LYS A 73 22.19 -9.49 -7.33
N ALA A 74 21.38 -10.47 -7.74
CA ALA A 74 20.27 -10.22 -8.65
C ALA A 74 19.28 -9.24 -8.00
N ALA A 75 18.93 -9.44 -6.72
CA ALA A 75 17.98 -8.57 -6.03
C ALA A 75 18.45 -7.10 -5.93
N TRP A 76 19.70 -6.88 -5.47
CA TRP A 76 20.27 -5.53 -5.44
C TRP A 76 20.50 -4.95 -6.84
N GLY A 77 20.90 -5.77 -7.81
CA GLY A 77 21.09 -5.34 -9.20
C GLY A 77 19.78 -4.90 -9.85
N THR A 78 18.70 -5.65 -9.65
CA THR A 78 17.35 -5.28 -10.10
C THR A 78 16.84 -4.02 -9.39
N THR A 79 17.15 -3.84 -8.11
CA THR A 79 16.84 -2.61 -7.36
C THR A 79 17.53 -1.39 -8.00
N VAL A 80 18.84 -1.49 -8.28
CA VAL A 80 19.61 -0.43 -8.96
C VAL A 80 19.07 -0.18 -10.37
N GLY A 81 18.77 -1.24 -11.12
CA GLY A 81 18.19 -1.13 -12.47
C GLY A 81 16.85 -0.40 -12.48
N GLY A 82 15.95 -0.72 -11.55
CA GLY A 82 14.66 -0.03 -11.42
C GLY A 82 14.81 1.46 -11.04
N LEU A 83 15.76 1.79 -10.16
CA LEU A 83 16.07 3.19 -9.84
C LEU A 83 16.69 3.96 -11.01
N LEU A 84 17.48 3.30 -11.86
CA LEU A 84 17.98 3.90 -13.10
C LEU A 84 16.86 4.17 -14.10
N VAL A 85 15.86 3.28 -14.19
CA VAL A 85 14.66 3.51 -15.01
C VAL A 85 13.87 4.72 -14.49
N LEU A 86 13.66 4.84 -13.16
CA LEU A 86 13.02 6.01 -12.56
C LEU A 86 13.81 7.30 -12.86
N LEU A 87 15.14 7.27 -12.70
CA LEU A 87 16.00 8.41 -12.98
C LEU A 87 15.97 8.81 -14.45
N ALA A 88 15.95 7.83 -15.36
CA ALA A 88 15.83 8.10 -16.80
C ALA A 88 14.45 8.68 -17.14
N ASN A 89 13.38 8.19 -16.53
CA ASN A 89 12.04 8.72 -16.73
C ASN A 89 11.94 10.18 -16.28
N HIS A 90 12.43 10.50 -15.08
CA HIS A 90 12.44 11.86 -14.53
C HIS A 90 13.53 12.78 -15.15
N GLY A 91 14.56 12.22 -15.78
CA GLY A 91 15.63 13.01 -16.40
C GLY A 91 15.37 13.32 -17.88
N LEU A 92 14.83 12.35 -18.62
CA LEU A 92 14.56 12.45 -20.05
C LEU A 92 13.13 12.92 -20.33
N GLY A 93 12.17 12.60 -19.45
CA GLY A 93 10.77 13.03 -19.56
C GLY A 93 10.64 14.56 -19.60
N HIS A 94 11.41 15.26 -18.77
CA HIS A 94 11.45 16.73 -18.73
C HIS A 94 12.14 17.37 -19.94
N ALA A 95 13.00 16.64 -20.64
CA ALA A 95 13.89 17.20 -21.67
C ALA A 95 13.36 17.07 -23.10
N THR A 96 12.37 16.20 -23.36
CA THR A 96 12.16 15.68 -24.73
C THR A 96 10.87 16.06 -25.44
N ASP A 97 9.74 16.36 -24.78
CA ASP A 97 8.60 17.04 -25.43
C ASP A 97 7.46 17.33 -24.42
N PRO A 98 6.83 18.53 -24.41
CA PRO A 98 5.62 18.83 -23.63
C PRO A 98 4.39 17.99 -24.02
N HIS A 99 4.49 17.22 -25.10
CA HIS A 99 3.42 16.36 -25.63
C HIS A 99 3.60 14.88 -25.29
N SER A 100 4.63 14.50 -24.52
CA SER A 100 4.76 13.12 -24.08
C SER A 100 3.54 12.72 -23.23
N SER A 101 2.98 11.54 -23.49
CA SER A 101 1.77 11.08 -22.80
C SER A 101 2.06 10.88 -21.31
N LEU A 102 1.54 11.77 -20.45
CA LEU A 102 1.58 11.65 -18.99
C LEU A 102 1.21 10.24 -18.51
N SER A 103 0.21 9.62 -19.17
CA SER A 103 -0.20 8.25 -18.84
C SER A 103 0.93 7.22 -19.01
N THR A 104 1.82 7.38 -19.99
CA THR A 104 2.93 6.46 -20.23
C THR A 104 4.01 6.62 -19.17
N MET A 105 4.37 7.85 -18.82
CA MET A 105 5.37 8.13 -17.78
C MET A 105 4.90 7.59 -16.42
N ASN A 106 3.62 7.77 -16.09
CA ASN A 106 3.02 7.26 -14.87
C ASN A 106 3.05 5.73 -14.78
N PHE A 107 2.86 5.07 -15.93
CA PHE A 107 2.94 3.61 -16.01
C PHE A 107 4.37 3.12 -15.80
N ILE A 108 5.36 3.82 -16.38
CA ILE A 108 6.79 3.51 -16.18
C ILE A 108 7.18 3.69 -14.71
N ASP A 109 6.77 4.79 -14.07
CA ASP A 109 7.08 5.05 -12.66
C ASP A 109 6.45 4.01 -11.74
N SER A 110 5.19 3.64 -12.00
CA SER A 110 4.51 2.61 -11.21
C SER A 110 5.18 1.23 -11.37
N LEU A 111 5.51 0.83 -12.60
CA LEU A 111 6.22 -0.43 -12.86
C LEU A 111 7.61 -0.46 -12.23
N ALA A 112 8.37 0.63 -12.37
CA ALA A 112 9.72 0.72 -11.84
C ALA A 112 9.72 0.81 -10.30
N GLY A 113 8.83 1.61 -9.71
CA GLY A 113 8.61 1.67 -8.26
C GLY A 113 8.23 0.31 -7.68
N GLY A 114 7.30 -0.40 -8.33
CA GLY A 114 6.93 -1.77 -7.98
C GLY A 114 8.11 -2.74 -8.06
N LEU A 115 8.88 -2.71 -9.15
CA LEU A 115 10.07 -3.52 -9.34
C LEU A 115 11.11 -3.28 -8.23
N VAL A 116 11.38 -2.01 -7.90
CA VAL A 116 12.31 -1.63 -6.85
C VAL A 116 11.82 -2.11 -5.49
N LEU A 117 10.54 -1.93 -5.14
CA LEU A 117 9.97 -2.39 -3.87
C LEU A 117 10.07 -3.91 -3.71
N GLY A 118 9.69 -4.66 -4.75
CA GLY A 118 9.77 -6.11 -4.77
C GLY A 118 11.21 -6.62 -4.69
N ALA A 119 12.11 -6.06 -5.48
CA ALA A 119 13.52 -6.46 -5.51
C ALA A 119 14.27 -6.10 -4.23
N LEU A 120 14.05 -4.89 -3.70
CA LEU A 120 14.60 -4.47 -2.42
C LEU A 120 14.07 -5.34 -1.28
N GLY A 121 12.77 -5.66 -1.30
CA GLY A 121 12.15 -6.58 -0.34
C GLY A 121 12.86 -7.94 -0.32
N ALA A 122 13.14 -8.52 -1.49
CA ALA A 122 13.91 -9.75 -1.60
C ALA A 122 15.34 -9.63 -1.05
N ALA A 123 15.95 -8.45 -1.13
CA ALA A 123 17.31 -8.22 -0.63
C ALA A 123 17.37 -8.04 0.91
N VAL A 124 16.42 -7.30 1.51
CA VAL A 124 16.56 -6.80 2.89
C VAL A 124 15.65 -7.45 3.92
N LEU A 125 14.57 -8.12 3.51
CA LEU A 125 13.55 -8.63 4.45
C LEU A 125 14.02 -9.80 5.33
N HIS A 126 15.23 -10.32 5.11
CA HIS A 126 15.86 -11.35 5.94
C HIS A 126 16.28 -10.85 7.33
N HIS A 127 16.50 -9.54 7.50
CA HIS A 127 16.92 -8.94 8.75
C HIS A 127 15.80 -8.10 9.36
N ARG A 128 15.59 -8.22 10.68
CA ARG A 128 14.47 -7.56 11.36
C ARG A 128 14.50 -6.04 11.16
N LEU A 129 15.64 -5.38 11.40
CA LEU A 129 15.75 -3.92 11.33
C LEU A 129 15.57 -3.37 9.91
N PRO A 130 16.28 -3.86 8.86
CA PRO A 130 16.00 -3.45 7.49
C PRO A 130 14.58 -3.76 7.04
N ALA A 131 13.99 -4.85 7.52
CA ALA A 131 12.60 -5.15 7.22
C ALA A 131 11.62 -4.14 7.83
N PHE A 132 11.87 -3.70 9.07
CA PHE A 132 11.12 -2.59 9.68
C PHE A 132 11.26 -1.32 8.85
N ALA A 133 12.49 -0.94 8.49
CA ALA A 133 12.75 0.24 7.69
C ALA A 133 12.09 0.19 6.31
N TRP A 134 12.14 -0.96 5.63
CA TRP A 134 11.48 -1.16 4.34
C TRP A 134 9.96 -0.96 4.46
N THR A 135 9.32 -1.59 5.44
CA THR A 135 7.88 -1.40 5.69
C THR A 135 7.54 0.03 6.11
N LEU A 136 8.39 0.69 6.91
CA LEU A 136 8.18 2.07 7.31
C LEU A 136 8.32 3.01 6.11
N GLY A 137 9.27 2.77 5.20
CA GLY A 137 9.44 3.57 3.99
C GLY A 137 8.23 3.52 3.06
N ILE A 138 7.62 2.33 2.91
CA ILE A 138 6.34 2.17 2.23
C ILE A 138 5.25 3.03 2.89
N LEU A 139 5.12 2.96 4.22
CA LEU A 139 4.10 3.74 4.93
C LEU A 139 4.36 5.25 4.86
N ILE A 140 5.62 5.69 4.92
CA ILE A 140 6.01 7.09 4.71
C ILE A 140 5.58 7.54 3.32
N SER A 141 5.78 6.72 2.29
CA SER A 141 5.38 7.09 0.92
C SER A 141 3.87 7.32 0.77
N LEU A 142 3.06 6.49 1.43
CA LEU A 142 1.60 6.64 1.45
C LEU A 142 1.18 7.89 2.22
N LEU A 143 1.81 8.16 3.37
CA LEU A 143 1.56 9.37 4.15
C LEU A 143 1.91 10.63 3.36
N LEU A 144 3.08 10.67 2.72
CA LEU A 144 3.47 11.78 1.85
C LEU A 144 2.48 11.97 0.70
N GLY A 145 1.90 10.88 0.17
CA GLY A 145 0.86 10.97 -0.85
C GLY A 145 -0.47 11.55 -0.40
N SER A 146 -0.79 11.47 0.89
CA SER A 146 -2.02 12.04 1.45
C SER A 146 -1.99 13.58 1.65
N VAL A 147 -0.87 14.24 1.34
CA VAL A 147 -0.69 15.70 1.51
C VAL A 147 -0.88 16.48 0.23
N ASN A 148 -0.82 15.83 -0.94
CA ASN A 148 -0.83 16.56 -2.20
C ASN A 148 -2.20 17.25 -2.41
N PRO A 149 -2.22 18.59 -2.59
CA PRO A 149 -3.47 19.31 -2.78
C PRO A 149 -4.13 18.85 -4.07
N VAL A 150 -5.36 18.34 -3.96
CA VAL A 150 -6.17 18.06 -5.14
C VAL A 150 -6.62 19.42 -5.69
N PRO A 151 -6.48 19.70 -7.01
CA PRO A 151 -6.98 20.93 -7.59
C PRO A 151 -8.49 21.06 -7.32
N ARG A 152 -8.89 22.08 -6.56
CA ARG A 152 -10.32 22.34 -6.30
C ARG A 152 -10.98 22.82 -7.59
N VAL A 153 -11.85 22.00 -8.16
CA VAL A 153 -12.77 22.44 -9.22
C VAL A 153 -13.89 23.25 -8.56
N GLY A 154 -13.77 24.58 -8.54
CA GLY A 154 -14.86 25.48 -8.13
C GLY A 154 -14.56 26.50 -7.02
N GLY A 155 -13.36 26.50 -6.44
CA GLY A 155 -12.89 27.63 -5.63
C GLY A 155 -12.16 28.64 -6.51
N SER A 156 -12.37 29.94 -6.31
CA SER A 156 -11.55 30.96 -6.96
C SER A 156 -10.09 30.63 -6.69
N ILE A 157 -9.34 30.27 -7.73
CA ILE A 157 -7.89 30.16 -7.66
C ILE A 157 -7.42 31.57 -7.33
N ASP A 158 -7.12 31.81 -6.06
CA ASP A 158 -6.52 33.06 -5.62
C ASP A 158 -5.10 33.07 -6.21
N GLU A 159 -4.97 33.63 -7.41
CA GLU A 159 -3.74 33.70 -8.22
C GLU A 159 -2.56 34.30 -7.42
N THR A 160 -2.85 34.96 -6.30
CA THR A 160 -1.89 35.59 -5.41
C THR A 160 -1.04 34.62 -4.60
N THR A 161 -1.47 33.35 -4.44
CA THR A 161 -0.70 32.33 -3.67
C THR A 161 0.06 31.34 -4.56
N ALA A 162 -0.09 31.44 -5.89
CA ALA A 162 0.53 30.56 -6.87
C ALA A 162 2.07 30.71 -6.97
N GLY A 163 2.68 31.66 -6.25
CA GLY A 163 4.08 32.05 -6.43
C GLY A 163 5.15 31.21 -5.71
N HIS A 164 4.81 30.28 -4.80
CA HIS A 164 5.84 29.65 -3.95
C HIS A 164 5.81 28.12 -3.82
N TRP A 165 4.76 27.45 -4.28
CA TRP A 165 4.78 25.98 -4.36
C TRP A 165 5.00 25.58 -5.82
N HIS A 166 6.27 25.49 -6.22
CA HIS A 166 6.60 24.67 -7.37
C HIS A 166 6.07 23.27 -7.06
N ALA A 167 5.12 22.80 -7.88
CA ALA A 167 4.74 21.40 -7.89
C ALA A 167 6.01 20.61 -8.27
N THR A 168 6.78 20.27 -7.25
CA THR A 168 8.03 19.53 -7.36
C THR A 168 7.70 18.12 -7.77
N ASP A 169 8.46 17.58 -8.74
CA ASP A 169 8.43 16.17 -9.14
C ASP A 169 8.34 15.25 -7.92
N ILE A 170 7.40 14.31 -7.91
CA ILE A 170 7.26 13.31 -6.86
C ILE A 170 7.51 11.93 -7.48
N PRO A 171 8.57 11.19 -7.05
CA PRO A 171 9.61 11.58 -6.11
C PRO A 171 10.63 12.57 -6.71
N PRO A 172 11.18 13.50 -5.92
CA PRO A 172 12.10 14.49 -6.45
C PRO A 172 13.44 13.84 -6.88
N VAL A 173 14.03 14.32 -7.96
CA VAL A 173 15.24 13.73 -8.59
C VAL A 173 16.38 13.52 -7.60
N TRP A 174 16.57 14.44 -6.65
CA TRP A 174 17.61 14.31 -5.62
C TRP A 174 17.37 13.10 -4.69
N MET A 175 16.11 12.76 -4.39
CA MET A 175 15.78 11.55 -3.62
C MET A 175 16.07 10.30 -4.42
N ILE A 176 15.77 10.31 -5.73
CA ILE A 176 16.10 9.19 -6.64
C ILE A 176 17.61 8.98 -6.69
N LEU A 177 18.40 10.04 -6.86
CA LEU A 177 19.86 9.99 -6.86
C LEU A 177 20.42 9.47 -5.53
N LEU A 178 19.89 9.93 -4.41
CA LEU A 178 20.27 9.45 -3.07
C LEU A 178 19.95 7.96 -2.90
N ALA A 179 18.73 7.53 -3.26
CA ALA A 179 18.33 6.13 -3.21
C ALA A 179 19.19 5.26 -4.12
N LEU A 180 19.54 5.75 -5.32
CA LEU A 180 20.42 5.07 -6.28
C LEU A 180 21.83 4.90 -5.72
N ALA A 181 22.41 5.96 -5.14
CA ALA A 181 23.74 5.90 -4.53
C ALA A 181 23.77 4.89 -3.36
N LEU A 182 22.75 4.92 -2.49
CA LEU A 182 22.61 3.99 -1.37
C LEU A 182 22.39 2.54 -1.83
N ALA A 183 21.58 2.32 -2.87
CA ALA A 183 21.33 1.00 -3.44
C ALA A 183 22.56 0.45 -4.18
N ALA A 184 23.30 1.29 -4.91
CA ALA A 184 24.56 0.93 -5.56
C ALA A 184 25.63 0.56 -4.52
N PHE A 185 25.73 1.33 -3.43
CA PHE A 185 26.57 0.98 -2.29
C PHE A 185 26.15 -0.36 -1.66
N GLY A 186 24.85 -0.60 -1.48
CA GLY A 186 24.29 -1.87 -1.02
C GLY A 186 24.64 -3.03 -1.94
N PHE A 187 24.50 -2.85 -3.25
CA PHE A 187 24.89 -3.83 -4.27
C PHE A 187 26.38 -4.19 -4.15
N LEU A 188 27.27 -3.18 -4.10
CA LEU A 188 28.72 -3.42 -4.03
C LEU A 188 29.14 -4.12 -2.73
N THR A 189 28.51 -3.76 -1.60
CA THR A 189 28.89 -4.23 -0.27
C THR A 189 28.27 -5.59 0.08
N TYR A 190 27.02 -5.84 -0.32
CA TYR A 190 26.24 -7.00 0.12
C TYR A 190 26.08 -8.08 -0.96
N ARG A 191 26.64 -7.89 -2.16
CA ARG A 191 26.58 -8.84 -3.29
C ARG A 191 26.97 -10.29 -2.93
N ASN A 192 27.88 -10.51 -2.01
CA ASN A 192 28.41 -11.85 -1.72
C ASN A 192 27.73 -12.52 -0.51
N ARG A 193 26.66 -11.95 0.05
CA ARG A 193 25.98 -12.56 1.20
C ARG A 193 25.14 -13.78 0.76
N PRO A 194 25.23 -14.91 1.48
CA PRO A 194 24.44 -16.10 1.18
C PRO A 194 22.95 -15.81 1.42
N VAL A 195 22.09 -16.36 0.56
CA VAL A 195 20.63 -16.22 0.68
C VAL A 195 20.13 -17.07 1.83
N ALA A 196 19.42 -16.44 2.78
CA ALA A 196 19.08 -17.03 4.07
C ALA A 196 17.99 -18.13 4.00
N GLN A 197 17.21 -18.21 2.91
CA GLN A 197 16.18 -19.24 2.75
C GLN A 197 15.79 -19.38 1.28
N ARG A 198 16.06 -20.56 0.70
CA ARG A 198 15.44 -20.96 -0.57
C ARG A 198 14.08 -21.55 -0.25
N LEU A 199 13.04 -21.10 -0.96
CA LEU A 199 11.83 -21.89 -1.02
C LEU A 199 12.17 -23.22 -1.74
N SER A 200 11.59 -24.33 -1.29
CA SER A 200 11.75 -25.63 -1.95
C SER A 200 11.42 -25.53 -3.45
N ILE A 201 12.07 -26.38 -4.25
CA ILE A 201 12.21 -26.31 -5.73
C ILE A 201 10.90 -26.25 -6.53
N GLU A 202 9.75 -26.45 -5.89
CA GLU A 202 8.45 -26.17 -6.51
C GLU A 202 8.24 -24.66 -6.55
N LEU A 203 8.23 -24.07 -7.76
CA LEU A 203 7.96 -22.64 -7.95
C LEU A 203 6.74 -22.24 -7.10
N PRO A 204 6.87 -21.29 -6.15
CA PRO A 204 5.74 -20.80 -5.39
C PRO A 204 4.85 -19.95 -6.28
N LEU A 205 4.03 -20.62 -7.08
CA LEU A 205 2.98 -19.98 -7.86
C LEU A 205 1.87 -19.46 -6.94
N ALA A 206 1.69 -20.05 -5.75
CA ALA A 206 0.60 -19.69 -4.85
C ALA A 206 0.62 -18.21 -4.40
N PRO A 207 1.73 -17.60 -3.94
CA PRO A 207 1.78 -16.17 -3.66
C PRO A 207 1.53 -15.29 -4.90
N ILE A 208 2.04 -15.67 -6.07
CA ILE A 208 1.82 -14.91 -7.31
C ILE A 208 0.34 -14.95 -7.68
N LEU A 209 -0.27 -16.14 -7.72
CA LEU A 209 -1.69 -16.33 -8.02
C LEU A 209 -2.58 -15.61 -7.01
N ALA A 210 -2.25 -15.70 -5.72
CA ALA A 210 -2.96 -14.97 -4.66
C ALA A 210 -2.92 -13.45 -4.89
N GLY A 211 -1.74 -12.90 -5.21
CA GLY A 211 -1.55 -11.49 -5.50
C GLY A 211 -2.31 -11.04 -6.75
N VAL A 212 -2.19 -11.80 -7.84
CA VAL A 212 -2.87 -11.50 -9.12
C VAL A 212 -4.39 -11.51 -8.95
N VAL A 213 -4.95 -12.55 -8.33
CA VAL A 213 -6.39 -12.66 -8.09
C VAL A 213 -6.88 -11.52 -7.20
N LEU A 214 -6.14 -11.21 -6.13
CA LEU A 214 -6.49 -10.12 -5.23
C LEU A 214 -6.54 -8.79 -6.00
N VAL A 215 -5.45 -8.41 -6.67
CA VAL A 215 -5.33 -7.13 -7.38
C VAL A 215 -6.37 -6.97 -8.48
N LEU A 216 -6.57 -7.99 -9.32
CA LEU A 216 -7.52 -7.92 -10.44
C LEU A 216 -8.95 -7.77 -9.94
N VAL A 217 -9.35 -8.54 -8.93
CA VAL A 217 -10.72 -8.48 -8.43
C VAL A 217 -10.97 -7.20 -7.63
N THR A 218 -10.01 -6.71 -6.84
CA THR A 218 -10.16 -5.43 -6.14
C THR A 218 -10.22 -4.26 -7.11
N LEU A 219 -9.40 -4.26 -8.17
CA LEU A 219 -9.43 -3.22 -9.20
C LEU A 219 -10.77 -3.24 -9.96
N ALA A 220 -11.22 -4.42 -10.39
CA ALA A 220 -12.52 -4.56 -11.05
C ALA A 220 -13.68 -4.12 -10.13
N SER A 221 -13.61 -4.45 -8.83
CA SER A 221 -14.62 -4.03 -7.84
C SER A 221 -14.61 -2.52 -7.63
N ALA A 222 -13.42 -1.91 -7.54
CA ALA A 222 -13.27 -0.46 -7.39
C ALA A 222 -13.79 0.29 -8.63
N GLU A 223 -13.44 -0.17 -9.84
CA GLU A 223 -13.94 0.41 -11.10
C GLU A 223 -15.47 0.26 -11.22
N TRP A 224 -16.02 -0.88 -10.81
CA TRP A 224 -17.46 -1.11 -10.83
C TRP A 224 -18.21 -0.17 -9.87
N LEU A 225 -17.71 -0.04 -8.64
CA LEU A 225 -18.30 0.82 -7.60
C LEU A 225 -18.16 2.30 -7.91
N ALA A 226 -17.07 2.70 -8.55
CA ALA A 226 -16.91 4.06 -9.03
C ALA A 226 -17.99 4.45 -10.07
N ARG A 227 -18.70 3.47 -10.65
CA ARG A 227 -19.79 3.69 -11.63
C ARG A 227 -21.19 3.43 -11.08
N HIS A 228 -21.35 2.54 -10.11
CA HIS A 228 -22.66 2.03 -9.63
C HIS A 228 -22.77 1.98 -8.10
N GLY A 229 -22.07 2.87 -7.39
CA GLY A 229 -21.85 2.82 -5.93
C GLY A 229 -23.05 3.23 -5.05
N ASP A 230 -24.20 3.55 -5.63
CA ASP A 230 -25.40 4.02 -4.93
C ASP A 230 -26.33 2.88 -4.44
N THR A 231 -26.20 1.68 -4.97
CA THR A 231 -27.10 0.56 -4.63
C THR A 231 -26.58 -0.30 -3.47
N LEU A 232 -27.49 -0.72 -2.57
CA LEU A 232 -27.20 -1.71 -1.52
C LEU A 232 -26.63 -3.01 -2.09
N ALA A 233 -27.07 -3.40 -3.29
CA ALA A 233 -26.53 -4.54 -4.02
C ALA A 233 -25.06 -4.34 -4.41
N GLY A 234 -24.69 -3.14 -4.88
CA GLY A 234 -23.31 -2.77 -5.18
C GLY A 234 -22.42 -2.84 -3.93
N ILE A 235 -22.89 -2.31 -2.80
CA ILE A 235 -22.19 -2.37 -1.51
C ILE A 235 -22.00 -3.82 -1.05
N GLY A 236 -23.06 -4.63 -1.11
CA GLY A 236 -23.00 -6.05 -0.75
C GLY A 236 -22.01 -6.82 -1.63
N LEU A 237 -22.03 -6.57 -2.95
CA LEU A 237 -21.09 -7.16 -3.89
C LEU A 237 -19.65 -6.76 -3.56
N ALA A 238 -19.39 -5.48 -3.28
CA ALA A 238 -18.07 -4.96 -2.91
C ALA A 238 -17.48 -5.64 -1.67
N VAL A 239 -18.30 -5.79 -0.63
CA VAL A 239 -17.90 -6.46 0.62
C VAL A 239 -17.59 -7.93 0.34
N VAL A 240 -18.49 -8.62 -0.38
CA VAL A 240 -18.32 -10.04 -0.69
C VAL A 240 -17.08 -10.28 -1.55
N THR A 241 -16.81 -9.44 -2.56
CA THR A 241 -15.63 -9.60 -3.42
C THR A 241 -14.35 -9.25 -2.67
N ALA A 242 -14.31 -8.17 -1.89
CA ALA A 242 -13.14 -7.80 -1.09
C ALA A 242 -12.80 -8.85 -0.02
N VAL A 243 -13.80 -9.31 0.75
CA VAL A 243 -13.60 -10.32 1.79
C VAL A 243 -13.30 -11.69 1.18
N GLY A 244 -14.02 -12.09 0.15
CA GLY A 244 -13.84 -13.37 -0.54
C GLY A 244 -12.45 -13.49 -1.17
N THR A 245 -11.97 -12.44 -1.85
CA THR A 245 -10.63 -12.43 -2.45
C THR A 245 -9.54 -12.42 -1.39
N ALA A 246 -9.69 -11.64 -0.32
CA ALA A 246 -8.75 -11.62 0.80
C ALA A 246 -8.66 -13.00 1.47
N LEU A 247 -9.79 -13.69 1.63
CA LEU A 247 -9.87 -15.07 2.14
C LEU A 247 -9.17 -16.06 1.22
N ILE A 248 -9.46 -16.03 -0.08
CA ILE A 248 -8.82 -16.90 -1.08
C ILE A 248 -7.30 -16.67 -1.05
N ALA A 249 -6.86 -15.42 -1.13
CA ALA A 249 -5.44 -15.06 -1.07
C ALA A 249 -4.78 -15.52 0.23
N ALA A 250 -5.45 -15.34 1.38
CA ALA A 250 -4.95 -15.78 2.67
C ALA A 250 -4.84 -17.31 2.80
N MET A 251 -5.78 -18.05 2.19
CA MET A 251 -5.75 -19.53 2.17
C MET A 251 -4.71 -20.07 1.18
N LEU A 252 -4.43 -19.37 0.08
CA LEU A 252 -3.37 -19.75 -0.86
C LEU A 252 -1.97 -19.57 -0.27
N LEU A 253 -1.79 -18.62 0.67
CA LEU A 253 -0.51 -18.43 1.34
C LEU A 253 -0.20 -19.55 2.34
N PRO A 254 1.07 -19.97 2.48
CA PRO A 254 1.44 -21.07 3.36
C PRO A 254 1.30 -20.72 4.84
N GLY A 255 0.90 -21.70 5.66
CA GLY A 255 0.86 -21.56 7.12
C GLY A 255 -0.06 -20.43 7.60
N ARG A 256 0.46 -19.50 8.40
CA ARG A 256 -0.28 -18.33 8.90
C ARG A 256 0.14 -17.03 8.20
N ASP A 257 0.83 -17.13 7.06
CA ASP A 257 1.26 -15.94 6.34
C ASP A 257 0.08 -15.20 5.72
N GLY A 258 -1.08 -15.85 5.53
CA GLY A 258 -2.33 -15.20 5.13
C GLY A 258 -2.86 -14.14 6.11
N GLU A 259 -2.39 -14.11 7.36
CA GLU A 259 -2.82 -13.12 8.36
C GLU A 259 -2.47 -11.69 7.92
N ILE A 260 -1.31 -11.47 7.29
CA ILE A 260 -0.92 -10.12 6.86
C ILE A 260 -1.82 -9.57 5.75
N VAL A 261 -2.33 -10.45 4.87
CA VAL A 261 -3.24 -10.05 3.78
C VAL A 261 -4.59 -9.62 4.33
N LEU A 262 -5.16 -10.39 5.25
CA LEU A 262 -6.43 -10.04 5.90
C LEU A 262 -6.32 -8.75 6.71
N LEU A 263 -5.19 -8.53 7.39
CA LEU A 263 -4.91 -7.28 8.07
C LEU A 263 -4.80 -6.11 7.09
N ALA A 264 -4.02 -6.27 6.02
CA ALA A 264 -3.83 -5.23 5.03
C ALA A 264 -5.16 -4.83 4.36
N VAL A 265 -5.97 -5.79 3.91
CA VAL A 265 -7.28 -5.50 3.30
C VAL A 265 -8.21 -4.79 4.28
N GLY A 266 -8.35 -5.31 5.50
CA GLY A 266 -9.22 -4.71 6.51
C GLY A 266 -8.78 -3.30 6.93
N LEU A 267 -7.47 -3.10 7.14
CA LEU A 267 -6.92 -1.81 7.53
C LEU A 267 -6.95 -0.80 6.38
N SER A 268 -6.70 -1.22 5.13
CA SER A 268 -6.84 -0.35 3.95
C SER A 268 -8.29 0.09 3.74
N ALA A 269 -9.26 -0.79 3.99
CA ALA A 269 -10.67 -0.44 3.91
C ALA A 269 -11.05 0.64 4.95
N VAL A 270 -10.63 0.44 6.21
CA VAL A 270 -10.86 1.42 7.29
C VAL A 270 -10.11 2.72 7.03
N ALA A 271 -8.84 2.65 6.61
CA ALA A 271 -8.04 3.83 6.26
C ALA A 271 -8.68 4.66 5.15
N ALA A 272 -9.21 4.01 4.10
CA ALA A 272 -9.88 4.68 2.99
C ALA A 272 -11.15 5.42 3.44
N ALA A 273 -11.85 4.92 4.47
CA ALA A 273 -13.01 5.60 5.05
C ALA A 273 -12.62 6.73 6.02
N THR A 274 -11.56 6.57 6.80
CA THR A 274 -11.20 7.49 7.89
C THR A 274 -10.34 8.67 7.47
N VAL A 275 -9.37 8.46 6.57
CA VAL A 275 -8.33 9.46 6.27
C VAL A 275 -8.92 10.51 5.35
N ALA A 276 -9.04 11.75 5.82
CA ALA A 276 -9.46 12.87 4.97
C ALA A 276 -8.56 12.98 3.72
N ALA A 277 -9.14 13.45 2.61
CA ALA A 277 -8.43 13.52 1.33
C ALA A 277 -7.24 14.50 1.38
N GLU A 278 -7.27 15.45 2.30
CA GLU A 278 -6.21 16.42 2.52
C GLU A 278 -5.80 16.38 4.00
N LEU A 279 -4.58 15.92 4.28
CA LEU A 279 -3.96 16.07 5.58
C LEU A 279 -3.01 17.28 5.59
N PRO A 280 -3.01 18.10 6.65
CA PRO A 280 -2.06 19.20 6.75
C PRO A 280 -0.62 18.69 6.69
N ALA A 281 0.23 19.31 5.86
CA ALA A 281 1.62 18.86 5.65
C ALA A 281 2.44 18.74 6.95
N TRP A 282 2.17 19.62 7.93
CA TRP A 282 2.83 19.61 9.24
C TRP A 282 2.53 18.35 10.06
N SER A 283 1.42 17.65 9.77
CA SER A 283 1.01 16.44 10.49
C SER A 283 1.82 15.20 10.09
N ILE A 284 2.50 15.22 8.94
CA ILE A 284 3.26 14.06 8.44
C ILE A 284 4.35 13.56 9.38
N PRO A 285 5.31 14.39 9.85
CA PRO A 285 6.32 13.90 10.78
C PRO A 285 5.70 13.28 12.04
N LEU A 286 4.57 13.82 12.51
CA LEU A 286 3.81 13.25 13.63
C LEU A 286 3.21 11.88 13.27
N LEU A 287 2.55 11.77 12.12
CA LEU A 287 1.95 10.50 11.66
C LEU A 287 3.01 9.43 11.37
N VAL A 288 4.19 9.82 10.88
CA VAL A 288 5.34 8.92 10.71
C VAL A 288 5.83 8.41 12.07
N ALA A 289 5.96 9.29 13.06
CA ALA A 289 6.33 8.88 14.41
C ALA A 289 5.29 7.94 15.05
N VAL A 290 4.00 8.25 14.88
CA VAL A 290 2.87 7.42 15.35
C VAL A 290 2.86 6.06 14.65
N THR A 291 3.12 6.02 13.35
CA THR A 291 3.23 4.77 12.57
C THR A 291 4.40 3.93 13.06
N ALA A 292 5.59 4.53 13.23
CA ALA A 292 6.76 3.84 13.75
C ALA A 292 6.52 3.29 15.17
N PHE A 293 5.81 4.04 16.01
CA PHE A 293 5.38 3.60 17.34
C PHE A 293 4.37 2.43 17.25
N GLY A 294 3.42 2.49 16.32
CA GLY A 294 2.52 1.38 15.98
C GLY A 294 3.28 0.12 15.59
N MET A 295 4.25 0.24 14.69
CA MET A 295 5.11 -0.88 14.29
C MET A 295 5.90 -1.46 15.45
N TRP A 296 6.48 -0.60 16.30
CA TRP A 296 7.22 -1.04 17.48
C TRP A 296 6.34 -1.80 18.47
N THR A 297 5.16 -1.27 18.79
CA THR A 297 4.19 -1.94 19.68
C THR A 297 3.65 -3.24 19.07
N GLY A 298 3.30 -3.24 17.78
CA GLY A 298 2.86 -4.44 17.05
C GLY A 298 3.91 -5.54 17.05
N SER A 299 5.18 -5.16 16.91
CA SER A 299 6.30 -6.09 16.99
C SER A 299 6.49 -6.73 18.36
N ARG A 300 6.07 -6.07 19.45
CA ARG A 300 6.20 -6.57 20.82
C ARG A 300 5.05 -7.48 21.21
N TYR A 301 3.81 -7.08 20.91
CA TYR A 301 2.61 -7.77 21.41
C TYR A 301 2.00 -8.80 20.45
N GLY A 302 2.17 -8.65 19.13
CA GLY A 302 1.75 -9.66 18.15
C GLY A 302 0.25 -10.05 18.21
N ALA A 303 -0.66 -9.07 18.29
CA ALA A 303 -2.10 -9.29 18.48
C ALA A 303 -2.95 -8.85 17.27
N PRO A 304 -2.90 -9.55 16.12
CA PRO A 304 -3.59 -9.12 14.90
C PRO A 304 -5.13 -9.13 15.04
N ARG A 305 -5.69 -9.99 15.91
CA ARG A 305 -7.13 -9.96 16.23
C ARG A 305 -7.55 -8.64 16.89
N ALA A 306 -6.77 -8.19 17.88
CA ALA A 306 -7.03 -6.94 18.57
C ALA A 306 -6.91 -5.75 17.61
N CYS A 307 -5.96 -5.81 16.66
CA CYS A 307 -5.82 -4.82 15.60
C CYS A 307 -7.10 -4.68 14.75
N LEU A 308 -7.65 -5.80 14.25
CA LEU A 308 -8.89 -5.76 13.46
C LEU A 308 -10.10 -5.30 14.28
N VAL A 309 -10.20 -5.71 15.55
CA VAL A 309 -11.27 -5.23 16.44
C VAL A 309 -11.15 -3.71 16.64
N ALA A 310 -9.95 -3.18 16.87
CA ALA A 310 -9.72 -1.74 16.98
C ALA A 310 -10.02 -1.01 15.66
N ALA A 311 -9.70 -1.60 14.51
CA ALA A 311 -10.05 -1.05 13.20
C ALA A 311 -11.56 -1.01 12.97
N ILE A 312 -12.31 -2.04 13.41
CA ILE A 312 -13.78 -2.07 13.36
C ILE A 312 -14.35 -0.95 14.24
N VAL A 313 -13.88 -0.81 15.48
CA VAL A 313 -14.32 0.25 16.40
C VAL A 313 -14.06 1.63 15.79
N LEU A 314 -12.89 1.82 15.17
CA LEU A 314 -12.58 3.07 14.49
C LEU A 314 -13.49 3.31 13.28
N GLY A 315 -13.73 2.30 12.44
CA GLY A 315 -14.66 2.41 11.32
C GLY A 315 -16.10 2.77 11.75
N VAL A 316 -16.59 2.18 12.85
CA VAL A 316 -17.88 2.55 13.45
C VAL A 316 -17.84 4.00 13.95
N SER A 317 -16.77 4.42 14.62
CA SER A 317 -16.64 5.81 15.06
C SER A 317 -16.66 6.79 13.87
N THR A 318 -15.99 6.44 12.76
CA THR A 318 -16.00 7.25 11.53
C THR A 318 -17.37 7.31 10.89
N ALA A 319 -18.15 6.22 10.91
CA ALA A 319 -19.53 6.23 10.42
C ALA A 319 -20.41 7.15 11.27
N LEU A 320 -20.24 7.13 12.61
CA LEU A 320 -21.02 7.97 13.52
C LEU A 320 -20.62 9.45 13.49
N THR A 321 -19.42 9.78 13.00
CA THR A 321 -18.91 11.15 12.92
C THR A 321 -18.75 11.65 11.48
N SER A 322 -19.41 11.02 10.50
CA SER A 322 -19.23 11.34 9.07
C SER A 322 -19.56 12.78 8.71
N ASP A 323 -20.50 13.39 9.44
CA ASP A 323 -20.98 14.75 9.18
C ASP A 323 -20.22 15.83 9.98
N THR A 324 -19.16 15.43 10.69
CA THR A 324 -18.43 16.32 11.59
C THR A 324 -17.14 16.84 10.96
N GLU A 325 -16.98 18.16 10.87
CA GLU A 325 -15.76 18.81 10.33
C GLU A 325 -14.71 19.15 11.41
N LEU A 326 -14.84 18.59 12.61
CA LEU A 326 -13.92 18.89 13.71
C LEU A 326 -12.51 18.37 13.39
N ALA A 327 -11.57 19.30 13.24
CA ALA A 327 -10.18 19.01 12.87
C ALA A 327 -9.50 17.96 13.78
N TRP A 328 -9.81 17.95 15.08
CA TRP A 328 -9.24 16.99 16.03
C TRP A 328 -9.75 15.55 15.79
N LEU A 329 -10.98 15.37 15.28
CA LEU A 329 -11.49 14.05 14.89
C LEU A 329 -10.80 13.55 13.63
N ILE A 330 -10.58 14.42 12.64
CA ILE A 330 -9.92 14.07 11.38
C ILE A 330 -8.45 13.69 11.64
N VAL A 331 -7.70 14.55 12.32
CA VAL A 331 -6.28 14.30 12.63
C VAL A 331 -6.13 13.16 13.63
N GLY A 332 -7.03 13.06 14.61
CA GLY A 332 -7.07 11.97 15.57
C GLY A 332 -7.35 10.61 14.90
N GLY A 333 -8.35 10.55 14.02
CA GLY A 333 -8.67 9.35 13.24
C GLY A 333 -7.52 8.91 12.34
N ALA A 334 -6.87 9.86 11.65
CA ALA A 334 -5.67 9.59 10.86
C ALA A 334 -4.53 9.04 11.73
N ALA A 335 -4.27 9.63 12.90
CA ALA A 335 -3.26 9.14 13.82
C ALA A 335 -3.55 7.71 14.32
N ILE A 336 -4.80 7.42 14.67
CA ILE A 336 -5.20 6.07 15.11
C ILE A 336 -5.04 5.06 13.96
N VAL A 337 -5.48 5.38 12.74
CA VAL A 337 -5.26 4.50 11.58
C VAL A 337 -3.79 4.30 11.30
N SER A 338 -2.98 5.37 11.26
CA SER A 338 -1.53 5.27 11.06
C SER A 338 -0.88 4.33 12.09
N TRP A 339 -1.29 4.44 13.35
CA TRP A 339 -0.86 3.53 14.40
C TRP A 339 -1.32 2.09 14.13
N LEU A 340 -2.58 1.87 13.78
CA LEU A 340 -3.15 0.54 13.51
C LEU A 340 -2.53 -0.14 12.28
N VAL A 341 -2.25 0.60 11.21
CA VAL A 341 -1.56 0.08 10.02
C VAL A 341 -0.15 -0.37 10.40
N GLY A 342 0.60 0.48 11.09
CA GLY A 342 1.93 0.12 11.61
C GLY A 342 1.88 -1.10 12.54
N PHE A 343 0.95 -1.12 13.48
CA PHE A 343 0.75 -2.21 14.43
C PHE A 343 0.37 -3.52 13.72
N GLY A 344 -0.60 -3.47 12.81
CA GLY A 344 -1.09 -4.61 12.04
C GLY A 344 0.01 -5.28 11.23
N LEU A 345 0.72 -4.52 10.40
CA LEU A 345 1.80 -5.04 9.55
C LEU A 345 2.98 -5.60 10.35
N ALA A 346 3.29 -5.04 11.51
CA ALA A 346 4.36 -5.54 12.37
C ALA A 346 3.93 -6.72 13.26
N SER A 347 2.61 -6.84 13.54
CA SER A 347 2.05 -7.91 14.35
C SER A 347 1.97 -9.24 13.61
N ALA A 348 1.65 -9.21 12.30
CA ALA A 348 1.79 -10.37 11.44
C ALA A 348 3.28 -10.60 11.15
N ARG A 349 3.80 -11.77 11.52
CA ARG A 349 5.19 -12.15 11.29
C ARG A 349 5.24 -13.24 10.21
N PRO A 350 5.01 -12.89 8.93
CA PRO A 350 5.06 -13.86 7.85
C PRO A 350 6.44 -14.51 7.82
N ARG A 351 6.48 -15.83 7.62
CA ARG A 351 7.72 -16.60 7.57
C ARG A 351 8.46 -16.36 6.26
N TYR A 352 7.72 -16.16 5.16
CA TYR A 352 8.30 -16.02 3.83
C TYR A 352 8.33 -14.56 3.36
N VAL A 353 9.46 -14.20 2.75
CA VAL A 353 9.70 -12.86 2.20
C VAL A 353 8.64 -12.46 1.16
N PRO A 354 8.29 -13.29 0.17
CA PRO A 354 7.25 -12.93 -0.79
C PRO A 354 5.88 -12.67 -0.14
N SER A 355 5.52 -13.43 0.89
CA SER A 355 4.26 -13.24 1.62
C SER A 355 4.23 -11.91 2.36
N ARG A 356 5.39 -11.48 2.89
CA ARG A 356 5.53 -10.16 3.52
C ARG A 356 5.37 -9.03 2.50
N VAL A 357 6.05 -9.13 1.36
CA VAL A 357 5.94 -8.13 0.29
C VAL A 357 4.50 -8.05 -0.20
N LEU A 358 3.88 -9.19 -0.51
CA LEU A 358 2.49 -9.27 -0.94
C LEU A 358 1.58 -8.56 0.06
N GLY A 359 1.63 -8.92 1.35
CA GLY A 359 0.82 -8.32 2.39
C GLY A 359 0.94 -6.80 2.48
N THR A 360 2.17 -6.28 2.39
CA THR A 360 2.38 -4.82 2.41
C THR A 360 1.95 -4.12 1.13
N MET A 361 2.11 -4.77 -0.03
CA MET A 361 1.77 -4.17 -1.32
C MET A 361 0.26 -4.06 -1.53
N VAL A 362 -0.55 -4.87 -0.84
CA VAL A 362 -2.02 -4.74 -0.84
C VAL A 362 -2.48 -3.34 -0.43
N ILE A 363 -1.69 -2.62 0.37
CA ILE A 363 -2.07 -1.27 0.83
C ILE A 363 -2.07 -0.24 -0.30
N PHE A 364 -1.24 -0.43 -1.34
CA PHE A 364 -1.26 0.42 -2.53
C PHE A 364 -2.44 0.12 -3.45
N VAL A 365 -3.07 -1.06 -3.32
CA VAL A 365 -4.17 -1.44 -4.20
C VAL A 365 -5.41 -0.62 -3.85
N PRO A 366 -6.04 0.08 -4.82
CA PRO A 366 -7.25 0.82 -4.59
C PRO A 366 -8.32 -0.07 -3.95
N SER A 367 -8.82 0.34 -2.78
CA SER A 367 -9.86 -0.42 -2.09
C SER A 367 -11.24 -0.11 -2.68
N ALA A 368 -12.14 -1.07 -2.62
CA ALA A 368 -13.54 -0.87 -3.00
C ALA A 368 -14.20 0.29 -2.22
N VAL A 369 -13.81 0.47 -0.95
CA VAL A 369 -14.26 1.57 -0.09
C VAL A 369 -13.77 2.92 -0.61
N LEU A 370 -12.53 2.99 -1.11
CA LEU A 370 -11.99 4.21 -1.71
C LEU A 370 -12.80 4.61 -2.96
N GLY A 371 -13.10 3.64 -3.84
CA GLY A 371 -13.94 3.89 -5.02
C GLY A 371 -15.36 4.34 -4.67
N MET A 372 -15.95 3.77 -3.62
CA MET A 372 -17.26 4.19 -3.12
C MET A 372 -17.24 5.60 -2.50
N ARG A 373 -16.21 5.92 -1.71
CA ARG A 373 -16.03 7.26 -1.15
C ARG A 373 -15.87 8.29 -2.25
N ASP A 374 -15.10 7.96 -3.29
CA ASP A 374 -14.91 8.81 -4.45
C ASP A 374 -16.22 9.03 -5.22
N TYR A 375 -17.01 7.97 -5.42
CA TYR A 375 -18.35 8.06 -5.99
C TYR A 375 -19.30 8.94 -5.15
N VAL A 376 -19.32 8.80 -3.82
CA VAL A 376 -20.16 9.62 -2.93
C VAL A 376 -19.73 11.09 -2.94
N ALA A 377 -18.43 11.36 -2.98
CA ALA A 377 -17.88 12.72 -2.99
C ALA A 377 -18.09 13.44 -4.33
N ARG A 378 -18.04 12.70 -5.45
CA ARG A 378 -18.27 13.25 -6.79
C ARG A 378 -19.77 13.29 -7.14
N GLY A 379 -20.56 12.30 -6.77
CA GLY A 379 -21.93 12.16 -7.29
C GLY A 379 -21.93 11.84 -8.79
N HIS A 380 -23.08 12.03 -9.45
CA HIS A 380 -23.31 11.64 -10.85
C HIS A 380 -22.66 12.61 -11.87
N TYR A 381 -21.34 12.83 -11.80
CA TYR A 381 -20.67 13.83 -12.64
C TYR A 381 -20.61 13.52 -14.14
N ALA A 382 -21.05 12.36 -14.62
CA ALA A 382 -20.83 11.99 -16.03
C ALA A 382 -21.83 11.00 -16.65
N LEU A 383 -23.02 10.81 -16.07
CA LEU A 383 -24.06 10.06 -16.77
C LEU A 383 -24.88 11.04 -17.62
N GLN A 384 -24.45 11.21 -18.87
CA GLN A 384 -25.29 11.77 -19.94
C GLN A 384 -26.57 10.93 -20.02
N SER A 385 -27.63 11.36 -19.34
CA SER A 385 -28.97 10.89 -19.66
C SER A 385 -29.38 11.58 -20.96
N PRO A 386 -29.77 10.84 -22.02
CA PRO A 386 -30.14 11.43 -23.30
C PRO A 386 -31.36 12.37 -23.22
N ASP A 387 -32.14 12.30 -22.13
CA ASP A 387 -33.40 13.04 -21.99
C ASP A 387 -33.31 14.33 -21.16
N HIS A 388 -32.19 14.62 -20.50
CA HIS A 388 -32.08 15.79 -19.61
C HIS A 388 -30.84 16.64 -19.91
N SER A 389 -31.06 17.96 -20.04
CA SER A 389 -30.00 18.95 -20.12
C SER A 389 -29.02 18.75 -18.96
N ALA A 390 -27.73 18.68 -19.25
CA ALA A 390 -26.67 18.43 -18.28
C ALA A 390 -26.64 19.52 -17.20
N VAL A 391 -27.39 19.31 -16.12
CA VAL A 391 -27.27 20.09 -14.89
C VAL A 391 -26.35 19.28 -13.98
N CYS A 392 -25.14 19.78 -13.76
CA CYS A 392 -24.20 19.26 -12.77
C CYS A 392 -24.81 19.41 -11.37
N THR A 393 -25.60 18.44 -10.94
CA THR A 393 -26.11 18.39 -9.57
C THR A 393 -25.25 17.39 -8.79
N VAL A 394 -24.37 17.91 -7.95
CA VAL A 394 -23.70 17.12 -6.92
C VAL A 394 -24.74 16.89 -5.82
N THR A 395 -25.58 15.88 -5.98
CA THR A 395 -26.33 15.35 -4.84
C THR A 395 -25.35 14.53 -4.01
N SER A 396 -24.88 15.10 -2.89
CA SER A 396 -24.11 14.37 -1.89
C SER A 396 -24.93 13.17 -1.41
N GLY A 397 -24.47 11.96 -1.73
CA GLY A 397 -25.04 10.73 -1.17
C GLY A 397 -24.79 10.65 0.34
N SER A 398 -25.32 9.62 1.00
CA SER A 398 -25.08 9.37 2.43
C SER A 398 -23.58 9.23 2.71
N THR A 399 -23.02 10.20 3.43
CA THR A 399 -21.61 10.33 3.84
C THR A 399 -21.13 9.15 4.68
N GLU A 400 -22.04 8.44 5.35
CA GLU A 400 -21.79 7.31 6.24
C GLU A 400 -21.47 5.99 5.51
N THR A 401 -21.93 5.82 4.27
CA THR A 401 -21.93 4.52 3.58
C THR A 401 -20.53 3.90 3.39
N PRO A 402 -19.48 4.67 3.02
CA PRO A 402 -18.13 4.13 2.91
C PRO A 402 -17.60 3.60 4.25
N ALA A 403 -17.93 4.26 5.36
CA ALA A 403 -17.49 3.84 6.70
C ALA A 403 -18.16 2.53 7.13
N TRP A 404 -19.48 2.39 6.92
CA TRP A 404 -20.17 1.12 7.17
C TRP A 404 -19.63 -0.03 6.29
N THR A 405 -19.32 0.26 5.03
CA THR A 405 -18.70 -0.72 4.13
C THR A 405 -17.33 -1.15 4.65
N ALA A 406 -16.50 -0.21 5.12
CA ALA A 406 -15.21 -0.52 5.73
C ALA A 406 -15.34 -1.41 6.99
N VAL A 407 -16.34 -1.14 7.83
CA VAL A 407 -16.66 -1.96 9.02
C VAL A 407 -17.00 -3.39 8.60
N LEU A 408 -17.83 -3.57 7.57
CA LEU A 408 -18.20 -4.90 7.07
C LEU A 408 -17.00 -5.65 6.50
N VAL A 409 -16.14 -4.98 5.73
CA VAL A 409 -14.90 -5.58 5.20
C VAL A 409 -13.97 -5.98 6.35
N ALA A 410 -13.73 -5.10 7.33
CA ALA A 410 -12.88 -5.40 8.48
C ALA A 410 -13.43 -6.55 9.35
N ALA A 411 -14.76 -6.61 9.55
CA ALA A 411 -15.44 -7.70 10.23
C ALA A 411 -15.30 -9.02 9.46
N GLY A 412 -15.45 -9.00 8.13
CA GLY A 412 -15.22 -10.15 7.26
C GLY A 412 -13.77 -10.65 7.33
N CYS A 413 -12.79 -9.74 7.30
CA CYS A 413 -11.37 -10.08 7.48
C CYS A 413 -11.09 -10.65 8.87
N LEU A 414 -11.77 -10.18 9.93
CA LEU A 414 -11.66 -10.74 11.28
C LEU A 414 -12.23 -12.15 11.34
N ALA A 415 -13.42 -12.38 10.78
CA ALA A 415 -14.01 -13.70 10.66
C ALA A 415 -13.08 -14.66 9.88
N GLY A 416 -12.50 -14.17 8.77
CA GLY A 416 -11.52 -14.90 7.99
C GLY A 416 -10.24 -15.23 8.74
N LEU A 417 -9.76 -14.30 9.57
CA LEU A 417 -8.60 -14.51 10.43
C LEU A 417 -8.89 -15.61 11.47
N LEU A 418 -10.10 -15.61 12.04
CA LEU A 418 -10.54 -16.64 12.97
C LEU A 418 -10.67 -18.00 12.27
N ALA A 419 -11.24 -18.04 11.07
CA ALA A 419 -11.35 -19.25 10.26
C ALA A 419 -9.98 -19.82 9.89
N LEU A 420 -9.04 -18.97 9.43
CA LEU A 420 -7.66 -19.36 9.10
C LEU A 420 -6.93 -19.94 10.30
N ARG A 421 -7.07 -19.32 11.48
CA ARG A 421 -6.43 -19.83 12.71
C ARG A 421 -7.03 -21.14 13.20
N ARG A 422 -8.33 -21.35 12.97
CA ARG A 422 -9.02 -22.62 13.27
C ARG A 422 -8.60 -23.74 12.32
N SER A 423 -8.49 -23.45 11.03
CA SER A 423 -8.06 -24.44 10.02
C SER A 423 -6.56 -24.75 10.09
N ARG A 424 -5.75 -23.83 10.66
CA ARG A 424 -4.29 -23.99 10.80
C ARG A 424 -3.85 -23.77 12.25
N PRO A 425 -4.14 -24.72 13.16
CA PRO A 425 -3.63 -24.67 14.52
C PRO A 425 -2.09 -24.71 14.53
N LEU A 426 -1.47 -24.04 15.51
CA LEU A 426 -0.04 -24.22 15.75
C LEU A 426 0.17 -25.64 16.26
N PRO A 427 1.22 -26.35 15.85
CA PRO A 427 1.62 -27.57 16.53
C PRO A 427 1.74 -27.27 18.02
N ALA A 428 1.03 -28.03 18.86
CA ALA A 428 1.17 -27.90 20.30
C ALA A 428 2.64 -28.13 20.64
N ALA A 429 3.22 -27.28 21.50
CA ALA A 429 4.58 -27.44 22.01
C ALA A 429 4.65 -28.62 23.01
N THR A 430 4.20 -29.80 22.57
CA THR A 430 3.98 -30.99 23.39
C THR A 430 4.78 -32.13 22.78
N GLU A 431 6.08 -32.17 23.09
CA GLU A 431 6.91 -33.39 23.10
C GLU A 431 8.34 -33.17 23.61
N ALA A 432 8.76 -31.93 23.92
CA ALA A 432 10.07 -31.68 24.54
C ALA A 432 10.11 -31.98 26.06
N ALA A 433 8.99 -32.39 26.67
CA ALA A 433 8.91 -32.74 28.09
C ALA A 433 8.86 -34.26 28.34
N THR A 434 8.66 -35.08 27.30
CA THR A 434 8.52 -36.54 27.46
C THR A 434 9.88 -37.26 27.37
N ASP A 435 10.85 -36.71 26.63
CA ASP A 435 12.18 -37.32 26.49
C ASP A 435 13.14 -36.98 27.64
N SER A 436 12.89 -35.93 28.44
CA SER A 436 13.72 -35.66 29.63
C SER A 436 13.41 -36.59 30.81
N ASN A 437 12.27 -37.28 30.80
CA ASN A 437 11.89 -38.23 31.85
C ASN A 437 12.27 -39.69 31.52
N ALA A 438 12.69 -40.00 30.29
CA ALA A 438 13.18 -41.33 29.93
C ALA A 438 14.71 -41.48 30.14
N ALA A 439 15.45 -40.39 30.31
CA ALA A 439 16.90 -40.39 30.54
C ALA A 439 17.31 -40.41 32.03
N THR A 440 16.37 -40.59 32.96
CA THR A 440 16.63 -40.64 34.41
C THR A 440 16.07 -41.88 35.11
N ALA A 441 15.63 -42.89 34.35
CA ALA A 441 15.30 -44.21 34.90
C ALA A 441 16.42 -45.20 34.56
N ASP A 442 17.57 -45.01 35.21
CA ASP A 442 18.53 -46.06 35.51
C ASP A 442 18.10 -46.80 36.80
#